data_AF-N9GR58-F1
#
_entry.id   AF-N9GR58-F1
#
_cell.length_a   1.000
_cell.length_b   1.000
_cell.length_c   1.000
_cell.angle_alpha   90.00
_cell.angle_beta   90.00
_cell.angle_gamma   90.00
#
_symmetry.space_group_name_H-M   'P 1'
#
loop_
_entity.id
_entity.type
_entity.pdbx_description
1 polymer ?
#
loop_
_entity_poly.entity_id
_entity_poly.type
_entity_poly.pdbx_seq_one_letter_code
_entity_poly.pdbx_strand_id
1 'polypeptide(L)'
;MPKQLEDKKKILTRVKRIQGQVQSVERALENDTECADILQQICAVRGALNGLMTELLEIHLKDTLVVGDSSELQRSQELIQVSKILKSYLK
;
A
#
# COMPACT_ATOMS: atom_id res chain seq x y z
N MET A 1 2.91 6.60 10.29
CA MET A 1 1.46 6.35 10.44
C MET A 1 0.73 7.58 9.92
N PRO A 2 -0.37 7.45 9.15
CA PRO A 2 -1.14 8.61 8.68
C PRO A 2 -1.56 9.49 9.85
N LYS A 3 -1.22 10.79 9.80
CA LYS A 3 -1.52 11.75 10.86
C LYS A 3 -2.99 12.16 10.84
N GLN A 4 -3.63 12.15 9.67
CA GLN A 4 -5.04 12.53 9.50
C GLN A 4 -5.97 11.32 9.67
N LEU A 5 -7.09 11.53 10.38
CA LEU A 5 -8.08 10.47 10.64
C LEU A 5 -8.74 9.95 9.36
N GLU A 6 -9.03 10.84 8.40
CA GLU A 6 -9.65 10.48 7.14
C GLU A 6 -8.73 9.63 6.26
N ASP A 7 -7.44 9.98 6.19
CA ASP A 7 -6.42 9.16 5.49
C ASP A 7 -6.30 7.77 6.12
N LYS A 8 -6.31 7.68 7.45
CA LYS A 8 -6.32 6.39 8.16
C LYS A 8 -7.53 5.54 7.80
N LYS A 9 -8.74 6.12 7.77
CA LYS A 9 -9.97 5.42 7.37
C LYS A 9 -9.90 4.94 5.92
N LYS A 10 -9.42 5.80 5.01
CA LYS A 10 -9.27 5.49 3.58
C LYS A 10 -8.35 4.29 3.36
N ILE A 11 -7.16 4.32 3.97
CA ILE A 11 -6.17 3.24 3.91
C ILE A 11 -6.74 1.94 4.50
N LEU A 12 -7.41 2.01 5.65
CA LEU A 12 -8.01 0.84 6.28
C LEU A 12 -9.10 0.21 5.39
N THR A 13 -9.94 1.01 4.75
CA THR A 13 -10.96 0.53 3.80
C THR A 13 -10.32 -0.23 2.63
N ARG A 14 -9.20 0.27 2.09
CA ARG A 14 -8.47 -0.45 1.03
C ARG A 14 -7.87 -1.76 1.51
N VAL A 15 -7.27 -1.78 2.69
CA VAL A 15 -6.73 -3.01 3.31
C VAL A 15 -7.83 -4.06 3.46
N LYS A 16 -9.00 -3.68 3.99
CA LYS A 16 -10.15 -4.58 4.12
C LYS A 16 -10.62 -5.13 2.77
N ARG A 17 -10.62 -4.29 1.72
CA ARG A 17 -10.96 -4.74 0.37
C ARG A 17 -9.97 -5.77 -0.16
N ILE A 18 -8.67 -5.52 0.00
CA ILE A 18 -7.60 -6.45 -0.42
C ILE A 18 -7.70 -7.77 0.35
N GLN A 19 -7.98 -7.72 1.65
CA GLN A 19 -8.24 -8.92 2.45
C GLN A 19 -9.36 -9.78 1.86
N GLY A 20 -10.49 -9.16 1.46
CA GLY A 20 -11.58 -9.88 0.79
C GLY A 20 -11.19 -10.48 -0.55
N GLN A 21 -10.30 -9.83 -1.31
CA GLN A 21 -9.76 -10.38 -2.55
C GLN A 21 -8.86 -11.59 -2.29
N VAL A 22 -8.01 -11.54 -1.26
CA VAL A 22 -7.16 -12.68 -0.87
C VAL A 22 -8.01 -13.88 -0.41
N GLN A 23 -9.06 -13.63 0.38
CA GLN A 23 -10.03 -14.67 0.77
C GLN A 23 -10.81 -15.24 -0.43
N SER A 24 -10.98 -14.46 -1.50
CA SER A 24 -11.55 -14.97 -2.75
C SER A 24 -10.59 -15.95 -3.44
N VAL A 25 -9.29 -15.63 -3.48
CA VAL A 25 -8.26 -16.50 -4.04
C VAL A 25 -8.17 -17.81 -3.27
N GLU A 26 -8.18 -17.75 -1.94
CA GLU A 26 -8.21 -18.93 -1.06
C GLU A 26 -9.40 -19.84 -1.40
N ARG A 27 -10.62 -19.29 -1.45
CA ARG A 27 -11.81 -20.06 -1.83
C ARG A 27 -11.74 -20.61 -3.25
N ALA A 28 -11.15 -19.89 -4.20
CA ALA A 28 -10.99 -20.37 -5.58
C ALA A 28 -10.08 -21.61 -5.63
N LEU A 29 -9.03 -21.64 -4.80
CA LEU A 29 -8.15 -22.81 -4.64
C LEU A 29 -8.88 -24.00 -3.98
N GLU A 30 -9.77 -23.75 -3.02
CA GLU A 30 -10.56 -24.80 -2.35
C GLU A 30 -11.63 -25.41 -3.25
N ASN A 31 -12.13 -24.67 -4.24
CA ASN A 31 -13.24 -25.07 -5.11
C ASN A 31 -12.79 -25.58 -6.49
N ASP A 32 -11.53 -26.01 -6.63
CA ASP A 32 -10.96 -26.51 -7.89
C ASP A 32 -11.19 -25.56 -9.09
N THR A 33 -11.12 -24.24 -8.86
CA THR A 33 -11.31 -23.23 -9.92
C THR A 33 -10.16 -23.30 -10.94
N GLU A 34 -10.46 -23.02 -12.20
CA GLU A 34 -9.47 -22.98 -13.28
C GLU A 34 -8.28 -22.06 -12.96
N CYS A 35 -7.07 -22.54 -13.23
CA CYS A 35 -5.83 -21.82 -12.95
C CYS A 35 -5.79 -20.42 -13.57
N ALA A 36 -6.38 -20.24 -14.75
CA ALA A 36 -6.43 -18.95 -15.44
C ALA A 36 -7.21 -17.89 -14.63
N ASP A 37 -8.33 -18.29 -14.02
CA ASP A 37 -9.16 -17.39 -13.20
C ASP A 37 -8.47 -17.04 -11.88
N ILE A 38 -7.78 -18.02 -11.26
CA ILE A 38 -6.97 -17.78 -10.06
C ILE A 38 -5.83 -16.79 -10.36
N LEU A 39 -5.14 -16.95 -11.50
CA LEU A 39 -4.10 -16.02 -11.94
C LEU A 39 -4.65 -14.60 -12.17
N GLN A 40 -5.87 -14.49 -12.70
CA GLN A 40 -6.54 -13.20 -12.88
C GLN A 40 -6.86 -12.55 -11.53
N GLN A 41 -7.33 -13.32 -10.55
CA GLN A 41 -7.58 -12.82 -9.19
C GLN A 41 -6.28 -12.37 -8.51
N ILE A 42 -5.19 -13.12 -8.64
CA ILE A 42 -3.86 -12.73 -8.13
C ILE A 42 -3.38 -11.43 -8.78
N CYS A 43 -3.56 -11.28 -10.10
CA CYS A 43 -3.25 -10.03 -10.80
C CYS A 43 -4.05 -8.84 -10.24
N ALA A 44 -5.34 -9.04 -9.93
CA ALA A 44 -6.18 -8.02 -9.33
C ALA A 44 -5.72 -7.64 -7.90
N VAL A 45 -5.36 -8.62 -7.07
CA VAL A 45 -4.78 -8.40 -5.73
C VAL A 45 -3.49 -7.59 -5.84
N ARG A 46 -2.58 -7.98 -6.74
CA ARG A 46 -1.32 -7.26 -6.98
C ARG A 46 -1.57 -5.80 -7.39
N GLY A 47 -2.51 -5.55 -8.31
CA GLY A 47 -2.88 -4.20 -8.71
C GLY A 47 -3.43 -3.37 -7.55
N ALA A 48 -4.27 -3.98 -6.70
CA ALA A 48 -4.82 -3.31 -5.52
C ALA A 48 -3.76 -2.98 -4.47
N LEU A 49 -2.80 -3.89 -4.25
CA LEU A 49 -1.64 -3.67 -3.37
C LEU A 49 -0.75 -2.53 -3.87
N ASN A 50 -0.45 -2.49 -5.17
CA ASN A 50 0.33 -1.40 -5.77
C ASN A 50 -0.38 -0.05 -5.58
N GLY A 51 -1.69 0.01 -5.83
CA GLY A 51 -2.47 1.23 -5.62
C GLY A 51 -2.52 1.67 -4.15
N LEU A 52 -2.61 0.73 -3.21
CA LEU A 52 -2.52 1.02 -1.77
C LEU A 52 -1.14 1.59 -1.40
N MET A 53 -0.07 1.01 -1.96
CA MET A 53 1.30 1.46 -1.69
C MET A 53 1.54 2.88 -2.18
N THR A 54 1.11 3.22 -3.40
CA THR A 54 1.23 4.58 -3.95
C THR A 54 0.52 5.59 -3.07
N GLU A 55 -0.71 5.29 -2.65
CA GLU A 55 -1.50 6.20 -1.81
C GLU A 55 -0.90 6.39 -0.42
N LEU A 56 -0.43 5.32 0.21
CA LEU A 56 0.20 5.41 1.54
C LEU A 56 1.54 6.17 1.48
N LEU A 57 2.31 6.00 0.40
CA LEU A 57 3.53 6.76 0.17
C LEU A 57 3.24 8.25 0.03
N GLU A 58 2.24 8.64 -0.76
CA GLU A 58 1.84 10.03 -0.92
C GLU A 58 1.45 10.67 0.43
N ILE A 59 0.62 9.98 1.21
CA ILE A 59 0.24 10.41 2.57
C ILE A 59 1.49 10.59 3.44
N HIS A 60 2.41 9.62 3.43
CA HIS A 60 3.62 9.69 4.23
C HIS A 60 4.49 10.90 3.85
N LEU A 61 4.72 11.14 2.57
CA LEU A 61 5.51 12.28 2.11
C LEU A 61 4.88 13.61 2.49
N LYS A 62 3.55 13.73 2.32
CA LYS A 62 2.81 14.93 2.70
C LYS A 62 2.91 15.19 4.21
N ASP A 63 2.72 14.15 5.01
CA ASP A 63 2.71 14.24 6.47
C ASP A 63 4.08 14.61 7.07
N THR A 64 5.18 14.33 6.37
CA THR A 64 6.51 14.41 6.99
C THR A 64 7.48 15.38 6.29
N LEU A 65 7.39 15.51 4.96
CA LEU A 65 8.23 16.43 4.18
C LEU A 65 7.55 17.78 3.88
N VAL A 66 6.21 17.82 3.80
CA VAL A 66 5.47 19.02 3.37
C VAL A 66 4.81 19.74 4.54
N VAL A 67 4.27 19.00 5.51
CA VAL A 67 3.51 19.56 6.64
C VAL A 67 4.30 19.48 7.94
N GLY A 68 4.50 20.63 8.59
CA GLY A 68 5.07 20.76 9.94
C GLY A 68 6.39 21.54 10.00
N ASP A 69 6.86 21.82 11.22
CA ASP A 69 8.13 22.52 11.51
C ASP A 69 9.32 21.54 11.61
N SER A 70 9.44 20.62 10.65
CA SER A 70 10.58 19.69 10.63
C SER A 70 11.87 20.42 10.21
N SER A 71 12.95 20.19 10.95
CA SER A 71 14.27 20.75 10.63
C SER A 71 14.84 20.15 9.35
N GLU A 72 15.81 20.82 8.74
CA GLU A 72 16.49 20.31 7.54
C GLU A 72 17.13 18.93 7.78
N LEU A 73 17.70 18.71 8.96
CA LEU A 73 18.26 17.42 9.36
C LEU A 73 17.18 16.32 9.40
N GLN A 74 16.01 16.62 9.95
CA GLN A 74 14.89 15.66 10.02
C GLN A 74 14.38 15.30 8.62
N ARG A 75 14.20 16.30 7.74
CA ARG A 75 13.79 16.06 6.35
C ARG A 75 14.81 15.23 5.57
N SER A 76 16.10 15.47 5.77
CA SER A 76 17.18 14.67 5.15
C SER A 76 17.13 13.19 5.58
N GLN A 77 16.91 12.93 6.88
CA GLN A 77 16.78 11.57 7.41
C GLN A 77 15.55 10.85 6.86
N GLU A 78 14.41 11.53 6.76
CA GLU A 78 13.20 10.95 6.19
C GLU A 78 13.35 10.64 4.69
N LEU A 79 14.02 11.52 3.93
CA LEU A 79 14.30 11.27 2.52
C LEU A 79 15.14 9.99 2.33
N ILE A 80 16.13 9.75 3.19
CA ILE A 80 16.93 8.51 3.18
C ILE A 80 16.03 7.29 3.44
N GLN A 81 15.13 7.39 4.43
CA GLN A 81 14.21 6.31 4.76
C GLN A 81 13.25 5.99 3.61
N VAL A 82 12.64 7.01 3.01
CA VAL A 82 11.75 6.87 1.84
C VAL A 82 12.52 6.28 0.66
N SER A 83 13.75 6.76 0.39
CA SER A 83 14.58 6.24 -0.70
C SER A 83 14.86 4.75 -0.54
N LYS A 84 15.10 4.28 0.70
CA LYS A 84 15.29 2.85 0.99
C LYS A 84 14.04 2.03 0.66
N ILE A 85 12.85 2.53 1.01
CA ILE A 85 11.58 1.86 0.70
C ILE A 85 11.35 1.80 -0.81
N LEU A 86 11.52 2.93 -1.51
CA LEU A 86 11.37 2.99 -2.97
C LEU A 86 12.33 2.05 -3.70
N LYS A 87 13.60 1.97 -3.26
CA LYS A 87 14.57 1.03 -3.83
C LYS A 87 14.19 -0.43 -3.66
N SER A 88 13.44 -0.77 -2.61
CA SER A 88 12.95 -2.15 -2.41
C SER A 88 11.76 -2.49 -3.32
N TYR A 89 10.99 -1.47 -3.72
CA TYR A 89 9.81 -1.60 -4.57
C TYR A 89 10.11 -1.57 -6.07
N LEU A 90 11.12 -0.80 -6.47
CA LEU A 90 11.53 -0.63 -7.88
C LEU A 90 12.52 -1.69 -8.37
N LYS A 91 12.84 -2.68 -7.54
CA LYS A 91 13.59 -3.87 -7.96
C LYS A 91 12.65 -4.86 -8.64
#